data_AF-A0AAV7K7G5-F1
#
_entry.id   AF-A0AAV7K7G5-F1
#
_cell.length_a   1.000
_cell.length_b   1.000
_cell.length_c   1.000
_cell.angle_alpha   90.00
_cell.angle_beta   90.00
_cell.angle_gamma   90.00
#
_symmetry.space_group_name_H-M   'P 1'
#
loop_
_entity.id
_entity.type
_entity.pdbx_description
1 polymer ?
#
loop_
_entity_poly.entity_id
_entity_poly.type
_entity_poly.pdbx_seq_one_letter_code
_entity_poly.pdbx_strand_id
1 'polypeptide(L)'
;MECVHRSGKARLMGQLEEGYMVRCPLHVTRSLLVKDSPLLHLLQDNYTFEIAVGMNGRVWLDTSKIKDMVKLVNLIQDSEFSSMEQLGEAIRSKKFE
;
A
#
# COMPACT_ATOMS: atom_id res chain seq x y z
N MET A 1 15.72 16.43 2.27
CA MET A 1 15.18 15.13 2.69
C MET A 1 15.82 14.83 4.04
N GLU A 2 15.01 14.73 5.09
CA GLU A 2 15.46 14.47 6.46
C GLU A 2 14.55 13.41 7.08
N CYS A 3 15.11 12.52 7.91
CA CYS A 3 14.35 11.49 8.64
C CYS A 3 14.16 11.87 10.11
N VAL A 4 14.32 13.16 10.43
CA VAL A 4 14.20 13.71 11.77
C VAL A 4 13.39 15.00 11.66
N HIS A 5 12.30 15.09 12.42
CA HIS A 5 11.51 16.31 12.52
C HIS A 5 12.33 17.41 13.20
N ARG A 6 12.05 18.69 12.92
CA ARG A 6 12.74 19.85 13.52
C ARG A 6 12.82 19.85 15.05
N SER A 7 11.94 19.10 15.72
CA SER A 7 12.00 18.87 17.17
C SER A 7 13.09 17.89 17.62
N GLY A 8 13.95 17.41 16.72
CA GLY A 8 14.97 16.40 16.99
C GLY A 8 14.44 14.96 17.13
N LYS A 9 13.15 14.71 16.85
CA LYS A 9 12.53 13.36 16.96
C LYS A 9 12.20 12.81 15.57
N ALA A 10 12.36 11.52 15.36
CA ALA A 10 12.12 10.90 14.05
C ALA A 10 10.65 10.87 13.60
N ARG A 11 9.66 10.97 14.52
CA ARG A 11 8.21 10.97 14.23
C ARG A 11 7.78 9.92 13.19
N LEU A 12 8.13 8.65 13.44
CA LEU A 12 7.82 7.50 12.58
C LEU A 12 8.57 7.45 11.24
N MET A 13 9.56 8.32 11.04
CA MET A 13 10.51 8.22 9.92
C MET A 13 11.68 7.32 10.31
N GLY A 14 12.21 6.56 9.36
CA GLY A 14 13.30 5.62 9.61
C GLY A 14 13.64 4.80 8.37
N GLN A 15 14.58 3.88 8.53
CA GLN A 15 14.86 2.86 7.53
C GLN A 15 13.69 1.87 7.48
N LEU A 16 13.27 1.50 6.27
CA LEU A 16 12.33 0.42 6.03
C LEU A 16 13.17 -0.81 5.68
N GLU A 17 13.09 -1.84 6.51
CA GLU A 17 13.79 -3.11 6.32
C GLU A 17 12.80 -4.15 5.77
N GLU A 18 13.28 -5.12 5.02
CA GLU A 18 12.44 -6.12 4.34
C GLU A 18 11.33 -5.48 3.46
N GLY A 19 10.25 -6.23 3.22
CA GLY A 19 9.11 -5.80 2.43
C GLY A 19 9.38 -5.69 0.93
N TYR A 20 8.49 -4.98 0.25
CA TYR A 20 8.52 -4.83 -1.21
C TYR A 20 8.12 -3.42 -1.61
N MET A 21 8.82 -2.89 -2.62
CA MET A 21 8.60 -1.55 -3.14
C MET A 21 7.78 -1.62 -4.43
N VAL A 22 6.56 -1.11 -4.39
CA VAL A 22 5.67 -0.95 -5.55
C VAL A 22 5.85 0.44 -6.15
N ARG A 23 5.99 0.49 -7.48
CA ARG A 23 5.89 1.73 -8.24
C ARG A 23 4.48 1.87 -8.80
N CYS A 24 3.84 3.01 -8.58
CA CYS A 24 2.52 3.32 -9.12
C CYS A 24 2.41 4.81 -9.50
N PRO A 25 1.41 5.21 -10.29
CA PRO A 25 1.18 6.62 -10.61
C PRO A 25 0.88 7.46 -9.37
N LEU A 26 1.11 8.77 -9.49
CA LEU A 26 0.90 9.71 -8.37
C LEU A 26 -0.55 9.79 -7.90
N HIS A 27 -1.53 9.51 -8.76
CA HIS A 27 -2.94 9.54 -8.35
C HIS A 27 -3.27 8.36 -7.42
N VAL A 28 -2.64 7.20 -7.60
CA VAL A 28 -2.78 6.04 -6.72
C VAL A 28 -2.19 6.32 -5.33
N THR A 29 -0.97 6.86 -5.26
CA THR A 29 -0.36 7.22 -3.95
C THR A 29 -1.15 8.30 -3.23
N ARG A 30 -1.71 9.28 -3.96
CA ARG A 30 -2.62 10.27 -3.38
C ARG A 30 -3.90 9.63 -2.85
N SER A 31 -4.50 8.69 -3.59
CA SER A 31 -5.69 7.94 -3.14
C SER A 31 -5.44 7.21 -1.81
N LEU A 32 -4.26 6.61 -1.63
CA LEU A 32 -3.86 5.95 -0.38
C LEU A 32 -3.64 6.91 0.80
N LEU A 33 -3.28 8.17 0.52
CA LEU A 33 -2.99 9.19 1.55
C LEU A 33 -4.20 10.06 1.93
N VAL A 34 -5.31 9.96 1.17
CA VAL A 34 -6.55 10.68 1.50
C VAL A 34 -7.12 10.11 2.80
N LYS A 35 -7.66 11.01 3.65
CA LYS A 35 -8.38 10.61 4.86
C LYS A 35 -9.55 9.70 4.47
N ASP A 36 -9.69 8.58 5.19
CA ASP A 36 -10.72 7.57 4.94
C ASP A 36 -10.62 6.96 3.52
N SER A 37 -9.38 6.67 3.08
CA SER A 37 -9.09 6.07 1.77
C SER A 37 -9.85 4.75 1.56
N PRO A 38 -10.75 4.66 0.56
CA PRO A 38 -11.48 3.42 0.28
C PRO A 38 -10.55 2.27 -0.09
N LEU A 39 -9.47 2.57 -0.82
CA LEU A 39 -8.46 1.58 -1.20
C LEU A 39 -7.76 1.04 0.05
N LEU A 40 -7.29 1.91 0.94
CA LEU A 40 -6.62 1.47 2.15
C LEU A 40 -7.56 0.66 3.06
N HIS A 41 -8.81 1.09 3.20
CA HIS A 41 -9.85 0.35 3.93
C HIS A 41 -10.09 -1.05 3.35
N LEU A 42 -10.23 -1.16 2.03
CA LEU A 42 -10.40 -2.46 1.39
C LEU A 42 -9.20 -3.39 1.66
N LEU A 43 -7.97 -2.87 1.62
CA LEU A 43 -6.78 -3.68 1.87
C LEU A 43 -6.71 -4.14 3.34
N GLN A 44 -6.87 -3.22 4.31
CA GLN A 44 -6.75 -3.55 5.74
C GLN A 44 -7.85 -4.53 6.21
N ASP A 45 -9.03 -4.51 5.58
CA ASP A 45 -10.13 -5.39 5.94
C ASP A 45 -9.87 -6.84 5.53
N ASN A 46 -8.92 -7.08 4.61
CA ASN A 46 -8.63 -8.39 4.03
C ASN A 46 -7.21 -8.91 4.32
N TYR A 47 -6.27 -8.02 4.66
CA TYR A 47 -4.86 -8.37 4.84
C TYR A 47 -4.26 -7.69 6.07
N THR A 48 -3.32 -8.37 6.72
CA THR A 48 -2.45 -7.78 7.74
C THR A 48 -1.11 -7.42 7.11
N PHE A 49 -0.79 -6.13 7.09
CA PHE A 49 0.42 -5.60 6.46
C PHE A 49 0.82 -4.25 7.06
N GLU A 50 2.07 -3.87 6.82
CA GLU A 50 2.58 -2.53 7.03
C GLU A 50 2.70 -1.80 5.70
N ILE A 51 2.55 -0.47 5.71
CA ILE A 51 2.59 0.35 4.51
C ILE A 51 3.27 1.69 4.78
N ALA A 52 4.13 2.11 3.86
CA ALA A 52 4.66 3.47 3.80
C ALA A 52 4.46 4.04 2.40
N VAL A 53 3.72 5.14 2.30
CA VAL A 53 3.35 5.75 1.02
C VAL A 53 4.21 6.99 0.76
N GLY A 54 5.03 6.92 -0.29
CA GLY A 54 5.79 8.05 -0.79
C GLY A 54 5.00 8.85 -1.83
N MET A 55 4.94 10.17 -1.66
CA MET A 55 4.35 11.10 -2.64
C MET A 55 5.07 11.10 -4.01
N ASN A 56 6.16 10.34 -4.15
CA ASN A 56 6.95 10.15 -5.36
C ASN A 56 6.50 8.95 -6.22
N GLY A 57 5.33 8.37 -5.95
CA GLY A 57 4.83 7.21 -6.71
C GLY A 57 5.45 5.88 -6.26
N ARG A 58 5.97 5.83 -5.03
CA ARG A 58 6.52 4.62 -4.43
C ARG A 58 5.72 4.25 -3.19
N VAL A 59 5.33 2.99 -3.10
CA VAL A 59 4.66 2.43 -1.93
C VAL A 59 5.49 1.26 -1.43
N TRP A 60 5.96 1.33 -0.20
CA TRP A 60 6.56 0.19 0.46
C TRP A 60 5.47 -0.56 1.22
N LEU A 61 5.47 -1.88 1.10
CA LEU A 61 4.59 -2.80 1.81
C LEU A 61 5.45 -3.83 2.53
N ASP A 62 4.95 -4.35 3.66
CA ASP A 62 5.48 -5.56 4.26
C ASP A 62 4.37 -6.41 4.87
N THR A 63 4.53 -7.73 4.83
CA THR A 63 3.58 -8.68 5.42
C THR A 63 4.24 -10.02 5.69
N SER A 64 3.77 -10.72 6.72
CA SER A 64 4.29 -12.04 7.11
C SER A 64 4.05 -13.14 6.06
N LYS A 65 3.11 -12.96 5.13
CA LYS A 65 2.74 -13.98 4.14
C LYS A 65 3.08 -13.51 2.72
N ILE A 66 3.99 -14.22 2.06
CA ILE A 66 4.39 -13.93 0.67
C ILE A 66 3.20 -13.93 -0.30
N LYS A 67 2.22 -14.82 -0.10
CA LYS A 67 1.00 -14.85 -0.92
C LYS A 67 0.20 -13.55 -0.80
N ASP A 68 0.12 -12.99 0.40
CA ASP A 68 -0.59 -11.73 0.65
C ASP A 68 0.22 -10.56 0.08
N MET A 69 1.56 -10.60 0.16
CA MET A 69 2.42 -9.62 -0.48
C MET A 69 2.13 -9.52 -1.98
N VAL A 70 2.12 -10.65 -2.70
CA VAL A 70 1.83 -10.67 -4.14
C VAL A 70 0.44 -10.09 -4.44
N LYS A 71 -0.58 -10.43 -3.64
CA LYS A 71 -1.93 -9.89 -3.81
C LYS A 71 -1.99 -8.39 -3.55
N LEU A 72 -1.36 -7.90 -2.48
CA LEU A 72 -1.31 -6.47 -2.15
C LEU A 72 -0.64 -5.66 -3.26
N VAL A 73 0.49 -6.15 -3.78
CA VAL A 73 1.21 -5.51 -4.89
C VAL A 73 0.31 -5.40 -6.12
N ASN A 74 -0.35 -6.49 -6.51
CA ASN A 74 -1.24 -6.52 -7.66
C ASN A 74 -2.44 -5.58 -7.46
N LEU A 75 -3.08 -5.61 -6.29
CA LEU A 75 -4.23 -4.74 -5.98
C LEU A 75 -3.87 -3.25 -6.06
N ILE A 76 -2.67 -2.86 -5.60
CA ILE A 76 -2.20 -1.46 -5.73
C ILE A 76 -2.00 -1.10 -7.20
N GLN A 77 -1.45 -2.00 -8.02
CA GLN A 77 -1.26 -1.74 -9.46
C GLN A 77 -2.61 -1.69 -10.20
N ASP A 78 -3.50 -2.64 -9.93
CA ASP A 78 -4.81 -2.76 -10.57
C ASP A 78 -5.76 -1.61 -10.18
N SER A 79 -5.51 -0.96 -9.04
CA SER A 79 -6.29 0.20 -8.58
C SER A 79 -6.19 1.43 -9.49
N GLU A 80 -5.22 1.47 -10.40
CA GLU A 80 -5.15 2.50 -11.45
C GLU A 80 -6.29 2.37 -12.46
N PHE A 81 -6.74 1.13 -12.73
CA PHE A 81 -7.66 0.82 -13.83
C PHE A 81 -9.00 0.23 -13.38
N SER A 82 -9.14 -0.10 -12.10
CA SER A 82 -10.28 -0.85 -11.57
C SER A 82 -11.08 -0.02 -10.57
N SER A 83 -12.40 -0.22 -10.55
CA SER A 83 -13.26 0.32 -9.50
C SER A 83 -13.08 -0.43 -8.17
N MET A 84 -13.51 0.18 -7.07
CA MET A 84 -13.47 -0.46 -5.74
C MET A 84 -14.30 -1.75 -5.68
N GLU A 85 -15.38 -1.85 -6.45
CA GLU A 85 -16.20 -3.05 -6.57
C GLU A 85 -15.41 -4.19 -7.25
N GLN A 86 -14.77 -3.90 -8.38
CA GLN A 86 -13.95 -4.87 -9.11
C GLN A 86 -12.75 -5.35 -8.28
N LEU A 87 -12.10 -4.45 -7.53
CA LEU A 87 -11.04 -4.82 -6.60
C LEU A 87 -11.56 -5.73 -5.47
N GLY A 88 -12.75 -5.43 -4.94
CA GLY A 88 -13.41 -6.26 -3.94
C GLY A 88 -13.73 -7.67 -4.45
N GLU A 89 -14.15 -7.80 -5.71
CA GLU A 89 -14.35 -9.08 -6.38
C GLU A 89 -13.02 -9.81 -6.60
N ALA A 90 -11.96 -9.10 -7.00
CA ALA A 90 -10.63 -9.67 -7.23
C ALA A 90 -10.05 -10.30 -5.95
N ILE A 91 -10.31 -9.71 -4.78
CA ILE A 91 -9.91 -10.27 -3.48
C ILE A 91 -10.64 -11.59 -3.20
N ARG A 92 -11.93 -11.67 -3.55
CA ARG A 92 -12.78 -12.87 -3.33
C ARG A 92 -12.47 -13.98 -4.33
N SER A 93 -12.03 -13.62 -5.53
CA SER A 93 -11.73 -14.56 -6.59
C SER A 93 -10.43 -15.32 -6.28
N LYS A 94 -10.52 -16.63 -6.08
CA LYS A 94 -9.40 -17.56 -5.86
C LYS A 94 -8.54 -17.77 -7.12
N LYS A 95 -8.26 -16.72 -7.90
CA LYS A 95 -7.64 -16.84 -9.23
C LYS A 95 -6.14 -17.19 -9.21
N PHE A 96 -5.53 -17.30 -8.03
CA PHE A 96 -4.08 -17.53 -7.86
C PHE A 96 -3.77 -18.55 -6.72
N GLU A 97 -4.64 -19.54 -6.50
CA GLU A 97 -4.27 -20.77 -5.78
C GLU A 97 -3.68 -21.82 -6.73
#